data_AF-A0AAD3AS02-F1
#
_entry.id   AF-A0AAD3AS02-F1
#
_cell.length_a   1.000
_cell.length_b   1.000
_cell.length_c   1.000
_cell.angle_alpha   90.00
_cell.angle_beta   90.00
_cell.angle_gamma   90.00
#
_symmetry.space_group_name_H-M   'P 1'
#
loop_
_entity.id
_entity.type
_entity.pdbx_description
1 polymer ?
#
loop_
_entity_poly.entity_id
_entity_poly.type
_entity_poly.pdbx_seq_one_letter_code
_entity_poly.pdbx_strand_id
1 'polypeptide(L)'
;MPKQVTQKLVNQKCDLLRSQNEEITVSKVRKLIGEGVSIIDLVEKVTLYKEDKKQALEVAEQEILEPNQPVRDELLEIIRASLKQFDVDRDDIAFSLRSDIMQYIQQQISNNISKLKHKQAELSNKNDSLEISNISLDRRYKELLEKYNQIKEEAYSLKQNYNSKSMKFLEKETTEKMLLAWEDFKGIKEQLVSLKMYSKVAAYDKSGVIVIKFPATDFLTQECRAGVSRYLKAKTVFDYSIQAWVLSGFRDILKTLDFLQRNKFVFSKELETIAYLRRQKS
;
A
#
# COMPACT_ATOMS: atom_id res chain seq x y z
N MET A 1 9.08 9.38 50.72
CA MET A 1 8.08 10.38 50.33
C MET A 1 8.69 11.29 49.27
N PRO A 2 7.96 11.66 48.20
CA PRO A 2 8.45 12.59 47.20
C PRO A 2 8.74 13.93 47.88
N LYS A 3 9.93 14.50 47.64
CA LYS A 3 10.29 15.80 48.19
C LYS A 3 9.47 16.86 47.45
N GLN A 4 8.62 17.60 48.16
CA GLN A 4 7.99 18.81 47.63
C GLN A 4 9.09 19.83 47.32
N VAL A 5 8.98 20.48 46.17
CA VAL A 5 10.02 21.40 45.70
C VAL A 5 9.53 22.82 45.81
N THR A 6 10.31 23.70 46.42
CA THR A 6 9.92 25.11 46.58
C THR A 6 9.91 25.87 45.26
N GLN A 7 8.97 26.81 45.09
CA GLN A 7 8.88 27.66 43.91
C GLN A 7 10.17 28.46 43.71
N LYS A 8 10.81 28.88 44.82
CA LYS A 8 12.10 29.58 44.80
C LYS A 8 13.21 28.77 44.14
N LEU A 9 13.28 27.46 44.39
CA LEU A 9 14.28 26.59 43.79
C LEU A 9 14.03 26.38 42.29
N VAL A 10 12.76 26.23 41.90
CA VAL A 10 12.35 26.12 40.48
C VAL A 10 12.73 27.38 39.71
N ASN A 11 12.41 28.56 40.26
CA ASN A 11 12.74 29.85 39.65
C ASN A 11 14.25 30.00 39.41
N GLN A 12 15.09 29.65 40.41
CA GLN A 12 16.55 29.68 40.27
C GLN A 12 17.07 28.77 39.15
N LYS A 13 16.50 27.57 38.99
CA LYS A 13 16.91 26.64 37.92
C LYS A 13 16.41 27.09 36.55
N CYS A 14 15.22 27.69 36.47
CA CYS A 14 14.71 28.30 35.26
C CYS A 14 15.54 29.53 34.84
N ASP A 15 15.97 30.38 35.78
CA ASP A 15 16.86 31.51 35.54
C ASP A 15 18.24 31.04 35.03
N LEU A 16 18.79 29.95 35.60
CA LEU A 16 20.02 29.33 35.12
C LEU A 16 19.90 28.84 33.67
N LEU A 17 18.84 28.10 33.33
CA LEU A 17 18.60 27.65 31.95
C LEU A 17 18.45 28.83 30.98
N ARG A 18 17.75 29.89 31.41
CA ARG A 18 17.60 31.12 30.63
C ARG A 18 18.93 31.84 30.42
N SER A 19 19.78 31.90 31.44
CA SER A 19 21.12 32.53 31.36
C SER A 19 22.07 31.78 30.41
N GLN A 20 21.82 30.49 30.20
CA GLN A 20 22.56 29.62 29.29
C GLN A 20 21.96 29.59 27.87
N ASN A 21 20.95 30.43 27.57
CA ASN A 21 20.17 30.40 26.33
C ASN A 21 19.55 29.03 26.03
N GLU A 22 19.25 28.25 27.06
CA GLU A 22 18.59 26.97 26.92
C GLU A 22 17.07 27.07 27.08
N GLU A 23 16.34 26.29 26.28
CA GLU A 23 14.89 26.15 26.46
C GLU A 23 14.57 25.54 27.82
N ILE A 24 13.72 26.23 28.60
CA ILE A 24 13.24 25.76 29.89
C ILE A 24 12.27 24.61 29.62
N THR A 25 12.58 23.40 30.08
CA THR A 25 11.64 22.27 30.03
C THR A 25 11.59 21.59 31.40
N VAL A 26 10.43 21.02 31.75
CA VAL A 26 10.24 20.29 33.03
C VAL A 26 11.29 19.20 33.19
N SER A 27 11.66 18.52 32.10
CA SER A 27 12.70 17.48 32.12
C SER A 27 14.09 18.02 32.50
N LYS A 28 14.47 19.20 31.98
CA LYS A 28 15.74 19.85 32.30
C LYS A 28 15.76 20.39 33.72
N VAL A 29 14.68 21.04 34.15
CA VAL A 29 14.54 21.52 35.53
C VAL A 29 14.58 20.33 36.51
N ARG A 30 13.93 19.21 36.17
CA ARG A 30 13.98 17.98 36.98
C ARG A 30 15.39 17.42 37.11
N LYS A 31 16.16 17.40 36.01
CA LYS A 31 17.58 17.00 36.03
C LYS A 31 18.43 17.91 36.93
N LEU A 32 18.15 19.21 36.96
CA LEU A 32 18.89 20.18 37.79
C LEU A 32 18.56 20.13 39.28
N ILE A 33 17.40 19.57 39.67
CA ILE A 33 16.96 19.46 41.06
C ILE A 33 17.20 18.04 41.61
N GLY A 34 16.99 17.01 40.79
CA GLY A 34 17.18 15.60 41.14
C GLY A 34 15.94 14.74 40.85
N GLU A 35 16.13 13.45 40.58
CA GLU A 35 15.07 12.54 40.11
C GLU A 35 13.98 12.21 41.16
N GLY A 36 14.23 12.51 42.44
CA GLY A 36 13.35 12.23 43.58
C GLY A 36 12.18 13.21 43.79
N VAL A 37 11.96 14.11 42.82
CA VAL A 37 10.91 15.14 42.83
C VAL A 37 9.67 14.67 42.07
N SER A 38 8.49 14.99 42.59
CA SER A 38 7.21 14.75 41.90
C SER A 38 7.13 15.55 40.60
N ILE A 39 6.90 14.86 39.48
CA ILE A 39 6.79 15.50 38.15
C ILE A 39 5.60 16.48 38.14
N ILE A 40 4.49 16.12 38.79
CA ILE A 40 3.26 16.92 38.79
C ILE A 40 3.49 18.27 39.47
N ASP A 41 4.11 18.25 40.66
CA ASP A 41 4.50 19.45 41.42
C ASP A 41 5.46 20.33 40.63
N LEU A 42 6.36 19.72 39.86
CA LEU A 42 7.32 20.46 39.04
C LEU A 42 6.69 21.08 37.80
N VAL A 43 5.71 20.42 37.16
CA VAL A 43 5.01 20.93 35.98
C VAL A 43 4.28 22.22 36.32
N GLU A 44 3.53 22.26 37.42
CA GLU A 44 2.77 23.45 37.82
C GLU A 44 3.70 24.65 38.04
N LYS A 45 4.79 24.45 38.79
CA LYS A 45 5.76 25.50 39.15
C LYS A 45 6.59 26.01 37.97
N VAL A 46 6.95 25.12 37.03
CA VAL A 46 7.67 25.48 35.80
C VAL A 46 6.75 26.20 34.82
N THR A 47 5.48 25.78 34.72
CA THR A 47 4.48 26.43 33.86
C THR A 47 4.20 27.85 34.35
N LEU A 48 4.02 28.04 35.66
CA LEU A 48 3.85 29.36 36.27
C LEU A 48 5.01 30.31 35.93
N TYR A 49 6.27 29.84 36.02
CA TYR A 49 7.44 30.65 35.66
C TYR A 49 7.50 31.00 34.16
N LYS A 50 7.03 30.11 33.28
CA LYS A 50 7.01 30.34 31.82
C LYS A 50 5.93 31.34 31.40
N GLU A 51 4.76 31.26 32.01
CA GLU A 51 3.59 32.07 31.66
C GLU A 51 3.66 33.46 32.30
N ASP A 52 4.00 33.54 33.59
CA ASP A 52 4.15 34.81 34.30
C ASP A 52 5.32 34.78 35.31
N LYS A 53 6.47 35.30 34.88
CA LYS A 53 7.67 35.39 35.71
C LYS A 53 7.46 36.27 36.95
N LYS A 54 6.61 37.30 36.91
CA LYS A 54 6.42 38.19 38.07
C LYS A 54 5.60 37.48 39.15
N GLN A 55 4.52 36.83 38.74
CA GLN A 55 3.68 36.04 39.64
C GLN A 55 4.46 34.86 40.25
N ALA A 56 5.34 34.22 39.47
CA ALA A 56 6.20 33.16 39.98
C ALA A 56 7.20 33.64 41.05
N LEU A 57 7.68 34.89 40.98
CA LEU A 57 8.55 35.49 41.99
C LEU A 57 7.78 35.88 43.25
N GLU A 58 6.58 36.42 43.12
CA GLU A 58 5.70 36.75 44.26
C GLU A 58 5.33 35.49 45.06
N VAL A 59 4.97 34.40 44.38
CA VAL A 59 4.69 33.10 45.02
C VAL A 59 5.92 32.54 45.73
N ALA A 60 7.12 32.75 45.17
CA ALA A 60 8.38 32.33 45.79
C ALA A 60 8.79 33.18 47.02
N GLU A 61 8.34 34.43 47.09
CA GLU A 61 8.55 35.32 48.25
C GLU A 61 7.53 35.09 49.37
N GLN A 62 6.30 34.69 49.01
CA GLN A 62 5.24 34.32 49.96
C GLN A 62 5.40 32.91 50.53
N GLU A 63 6.29 32.09 49.96
CA GLU A 63 6.58 30.73 50.43
C GLU A 63 7.33 30.79 51.78
N ILE A 64 6.58 30.74 52.88
CA ILE A 64 7.13 30.63 54.23
C ILE A 64 7.77 29.24 54.36
N LEU A 65 9.09 29.21 54.48
CA LEU A 65 9.82 28.01 54.88
C LEU A 65 9.43 27.69 56.32
N GLU A 66 8.51 26.73 56.52
CA GLU A 66 8.27 26.22 57.86
C GLU A 66 9.60 25.66 58.41
N PRO A 67 10.09 26.16 59.57
CA PRO A 67 11.29 25.62 60.16
C PRO A 67 11.02 24.14 60.50
N ASN A 68 11.90 23.26 60.04
CA ASN A 68 11.96 21.85 60.42
C ASN A 68 11.73 21.72 61.94
N GLN A 69 10.52 21.35 62.35
CA GLN A 69 10.30 20.90 63.71
C GLN A 69 11.17 19.64 63.91
N PRO A 70 11.89 19.53 65.03
CA PRO A 70 12.60 18.30 65.35
C PRO A 70 11.55 17.19 65.45
N VAL A 71 11.67 16.19 64.58
CA VAL A 71 10.80 15.01 64.55
C VAL A 71 10.90 14.35 65.92
N ARG A 72 9.93 14.60 66.79
CA ARG A 72 9.78 13.83 68.03
C ARG A 72 9.55 12.39 67.61
N ASP A 73 10.34 11.48 68.18
CA ASP A 73 10.19 10.06 67.87
C ASP A 73 8.99 9.51 68.64
N GLU A 74 7.81 9.65 68.02
CA GLU A 74 6.52 9.24 68.58
C GLU A 74 6.52 7.78 69.05
N LEU A 75 7.28 6.91 68.37
CA LEU A 75 7.43 5.50 68.74
C LEU A 75 8.09 5.34 70.12
N LEU A 76 9.19 6.05 70.40
CA LEU A 76 9.85 6.03 71.70
C LEU A 76 8.91 6.55 72.80
N GLU A 77 8.16 7.62 72.53
CA GLU A 77 7.23 8.20 73.50
C GLU A 77 6.06 7.26 73.83
N ILE A 78 5.51 6.54 72.84
CA ILE A 78 4.47 5.52 73.05
C ILE A 78 5.01 4.32 73.83
N ILE A 79 6.24 3.88 73.54
CA ILE A 79 6.90 2.77 74.26
C ILE A 79 7.14 3.18 75.72
N ARG A 80 7.64 4.39 75.97
CA ARG A 80 7.82 4.94 77.32
C ARG A 80 6.50 5.03 78.08
N ALA A 81 5.46 5.58 77.45
CA ALA A 81 4.15 5.70 78.08
C ALA A 81 3.55 4.33 78.43
N SER A 82 3.72 3.33 77.57
CA SER A 82 3.27 1.96 77.82
C SER A 82 4.08 1.27 78.92
N LEU A 83 5.40 1.40 78.94
CA LEU A 83 6.25 0.81 79.99
C LEU A 83 5.96 1.41 81.37
N LYS A 84 5.68 2.71 81.43
CA LYS A 84 5.25 3.39 82.67
C LYS A 84 3.91 2.89 83.20
N GLN A 85 2.99 2.43 82.36
CA GLN A 85 1.73 1.80 82.82
C GLN A 85 1.96 0.46 83.55
N PHE A 86 3.12 -0.17 83.33
CA PHE A 86 3.51 -1.43 83.99
C PHE A 86 4.59 -1.22 85.07
N ASP A 87 4.79 0.02 85.55
CA ASP A 87 5.75 0.39 86.59
C ASP A 87 7.23 0.12 86.21
N VAL A 88 7.55 0.11 84.91
CA VAL A 88 8.92 -0.06 84.39
C VAL A 88 9.48 1.30 84.00
N ASP A 89 10.23 1.93 84.91
CA ASP A 89 10.87 3.25 84.69
C ASP A 89 12.36 3.09 84.33
N ARG A 90 12.63 2.38 83.22
CA ARG A 90 13.99 2.23 82.68
C ARG A 90 14.02 2.64 81.21
N ASP A 91 14.62 3.80 80.95
CA ASP A 91 14.79 4.35 79.61
C ASP A 91 15.59 3.41 78.69
N ASP A 92 16.59 2.69 79.21
CA ASP A 92 17.42 1.76 78.43
C ASP A 92 16.58 0.65 77.76
N ILE A 93 15.54 0.16 78.46
CA ILE A 93 14.62 -0.86 77.95
C ILE A 93 13.76 -0.25 76.84
N ALA A 94 13.28 0.98 77.03
CA ALA A 94 12.49 1.68 76.00
C ALA A 94 13.30 1.91 74.71
N PHE A 95 14.58 2.28 74.83
CA PHE A 95 15.48 2.43 73.69
C PHE A 95 15.78 1.11 72.99
N SER A 96 16.05 0.03 73.74
CA SER A 96 16.27 -1.30 73.17
C SER A 96 15.04 -1.79 72.41
N LEU A 97 13.85 -1.67 73.02
CA LEU A 97 12.60 -2.10 72.41
C LEU A 97 12.28 -1.31 71.14
N ARG A 98 12.52 0.01 71.15
CA ARG A 98 12.41 0.86 69.96
C ARG A 98 13.35 0.39 68.86
N SER A 99 14.60 0.07 69.19
CA SER A 99 15.60 -0.43 68.24
C SER A 99 15.15 -1.76 67.61
N ASP A 100 14.72 -2.71 68.43
CA ASP A 100 14.29 -4.04 67.97
C ASP A 100 13.03 -3.96 67.10
N ILE A 101 12.05 -3.13 67.49
CA ILE A 101 10.83 -2.88 66.71
C ILE A 101 11.18 -2.22 65.38
N MET A 102 12.05 -1.21 65.39
CA MET A 102 12.48 -0.55 64.16
C MET A 102 13.23 -1.49 63.23
N GLN A 103 14.09 -2.35 63.75
CA GLN A 103 14.81 -3.35 62.97
C GLN A 103 13.83 -4.36 62.36
N TYR A 104 12.85 -4.84 63.11
CA TYR A 104 11.81 -5.73 62.60
C TYR A 104 10.95 -5.07 61.51
N ILE A 105 10.51 -3.82 61.73
CA ILE A 105 9.75 -3.04 60.75
C ILE A 105 10.57 -2.84 59.47
N GLN A 106 11.83 -2.44 59.59
CA GLN A 106 12.72 -2.27 58.44
C GLN A 106 12.93 -3.58 57.68
N GLN A 107 13.07 -4.70 58.39
CA GLN A 107 13.22 -6.02 57.78
C GLN A 107 11.94 -6.44 57.04
N GLN A 108 10.76 -6.22 57.63
CA GLN A 108 9.47 -6.49 56.98
C GLN A 108 9.23 -5.60 55.75
N ILE A 109 9.56 -4.31 55.86
CA ILE A 109 9.49 -3.38 54.73
C ILE A 109 10.43 -3.84 53.61
N SER A 110 11.68 -4.20 53.93
CA SER A 110 12.65 -4.70 52.95
C SER A 110 12.15 -5.97 52.24
N ASN A 111 11.61 -6.93 53.00
CA ASN A 111 11.05 -8.17 52.47
C ASN A 111 9.82 -7.91 51.57
N ASN A 112 8.96 -6.96 51.91
CA ASN A 112 7.82 -6.60 51.08
C ASN A 112 8.24 -5.83 49.83
N ILE A 113 9.23 -4.94 49.93
CA ILE A 113 9.80 -4.22 48.79
C ILE A 113 10.44 -5.20 47.81
N SER A 114 11.18 -6.21 48.27
CA SER A 114 11.81 -7.20 47.38
C SER A 114 10.75 -8.04 46.64
N LYS A 115 9.70 -8.49 47.33
CA LYS A 115 8.56 -9.19 46.72
C LYS A 115 7.85 -8.34 45.67
N LEU A 116 7.60 -7.06 45.97
CA LEU A 116 6.97 -6.13 45.03
C LEU A 116 7.83 -5.86 43.80
N LYS A 117 9.15 -5.65 43.99
CA LYS A 117 10.10 -5.50 42.88
C LYS A 117 10.14 -6.73 41.98
N HIS A 118 10.10 -7.93 42.57
CA HIS A 118 10.05 -9.16 41.79
C HIS A 118 8.77 -9.26 40.96
N LYS A 119 7.60 -8.99 41.56
CA LYS A 119 6.33 -8.96 40.82
C LYS A 119 6.31 -7.88 39.73
N GLN A 120 6.89 -6.72 40.00
CA GLN A 120 7.02 -5.65 39.03
C GLN A 120 7.86 -6.09 37.82
N ALA A 121 9.00 -6.76 38.06
CA ALA A 121 9.84 -7.29 36.98
C ALA A 121 9.12 -8.38 36.16
N GLU A 122 8.39 -9.29 36.81
CA GLU A 122 7.59 -10.29 36.11
C GLU A 122 6.49 -9.67 35.23
N LEU A 123 5.77 -8.68 35.75
CA LEU A 123 4.74 -7.97 35.00
C LEU A 123 5.34 -7.17 33.84
N SER A 124 6.48 -6.53 34.04
CA SER A 124 7.22 -5.83 32.98
C SER A 124 7.60 -6.79 31.85
N ASN A 125 8.22 -7.93 32.19
CA ASN A 125 8.63 -8.92 31.19
C ASN A 125 7.43 -9.51 30.43
N LYS A 126 6.30 -9.73 31.13
CA LYS A 126 5.05 -10.17 30.47
C LYS A 126 4.51 -9.10 29.52
N ASN A 127 4.57 -7.82 29.92
CA ASN A 127 4.15 -6.72 29.06
C ASN A 127 5.03 -6.64 27.80
N ASP A 128 6.35 -6.71 27.95
CA ASP A 128 7.28 -6.69 26.82
C ASP A 128 7.02 -7.87 25.86
N SER A 129 6.78 -9.07 26.40
CA SER A 129 6.42 -10.25 25.60
C SER A 129 5.09 -10.07 24.85
N LEU A 130 4.12 -9.39 25.45
CA LEU A 130 2.84 -9.08 24.81
C LEU A 130 3.00 -8.03 23.71
N GLU A 131 3.81 -6.99 23.94
CA GLU A 131 4.12 -5.99 22.93
C GLU A 131 4.80 -6.61 21.71
N ILE A 132 5.81 -7.47 21.91
CA ILE A 132 6.47 -8.20 20.83
C ILE A 132 5.46 -9.06 20.06
N SER A 133 4.57 -9.77 20.77
CA SER A 133 3.56 -10.61 20.15
C SER A 133 2.57 -9.78 19.33
N ASN A 134 2.17 -8.62 19.84
CA ASN A 134 1.25 -7.71 19.15
C ASN A 134 1.88 -7.12 17.89
N ILE A 135 3.15 -6.69 17.95
CA ILE A 135 3.91 -6.23 16.79
C ILE A 135 4.03 -7.34 15.73
N SER A 136 4.30 -8.57 16.16
CA SER A 136 4.37 -9.73 15.25
C SER A 136 3.03 -10.02 14.57
N LEU A 137 1.93 -9.94 15.32
CA LEU A 137 0.57 -10.12 14.78
C LEU A 137 0.19 -9.03 13.79
N ASP A 138 0.46 -7.76 14.11
CA ASP A 138 0.19 -6.64 13.20
C ASP A 138 0.98 -6.77 11.89
N ARG A 139 2.24 -7.21 11.96
CA ARG A 139 3.03 -7.52 10.77
C ARG A 139 2.40 -8.63 9.93
N ARG A 140 2.01 -9.76 10.54
CA ARG A 140 1.36 -10.87 9.81
C ARG A 140 0.04 -10.45 9.19
N TYR A 141 -0.73 -9.60 9.88
CA TYR A 141 -1.97 -9.06 9.38
C TYR A 141 -1.75 -8.21 8.12
N LYS A 142 -0.75 -7.32 8.14
CA LYS A 142 -0.37 -6.52 6.96
C LYS A 142 0.06 -7.38 5.78
N GLU A 143 0.91 -8.38 6.02
CA GLU A 143 1.34 -9.33 4.98
C GLU A 143 0.15 -10.10 4.38
N LEU A 144 -0.83 -10.49 5.20
CA LEU A 144 -2.04 -11.16 4.74
C LEU A 144 -2.92 -10.24 3.89
N LEU A 145 -3.07 -8.98 4.31
CA LEU A 145 -3.85 -7.98 3.58
C LEU A 145 -3.24 -7.69 2.21
N GLU A 146 -1.91 -7.61 2.12
CA GLU A 146 -1.18 -7.44 0.88
C GLU A 146 -1.40 -8.63 -0.07
N LYS A 147 -1.26 -9.86 0.44
CA LYS A 147 -1.54 -11.07 -0.35
C LYS A 147 -2.99 -11.14 -0.84
N TYR A 148 -3.95 -10.75 -0.01
CA TYR A 148 -5.35 -10.68 -0.41
C TYR A 148 -5.57 -9.71 -1.57
N ASN A 149 -4.95 -8.52 -1.51
CA ASN A 149 -5.05 -7.53 -2.58
C ASN A 149 -4.39 -8.02 -3.87
N GLN A 150 -3.21 -8.65 -3.79
CA GLN A 150 -2.55 -9.28 -4.94
C GLN A 150 -3.45 -10.33 -5.62
N ILE A 151 -4.01 -11.27 -4.84
CA ILE A 151 -4.92 -12.30 -5.36
C ILE A 151 -6.16 -11.67 -6.01
N LYS A 152 -6.70 -10.60 -5.41
CA LYS A 152 -7.84 -9.87 -5.96
C LYS A 152 -7.51 -9.28 -7.34
N GLU A 153 -6.36 -8.62 -7.47
CA GLU A 153 -5.88 -8.08 -8.76
C GLU A 153 -5.63 -9.18 -9.79
N GLU A 154 -4.98 -10.27 -9.40
CA GLU A 154 -4.77 -11.43 -10.26
C GLU A 154 -6.10 -12.01 -10.75
N ALA A 155 -7.09 -12.16 -9.87
CA ALA A 155 -8.42 -12.64 -10.25
C ALA A 155 -9.12 -11.71 -11.26
N TYR A 156 -9.01 -10.39 -11.11
CA TYR A 156 -9.53 -9.43 -12.09
C TYR A 156 -8.84 -9.58 -13.44
N SER A 157 -7.50 -9.64 -13.44
CA SER A 157 -6.72 -9.81 -14.68
C SER A 157 -7.05 -11.12 -15.39
N LEU A 158 -7.22 -12.21 -14.62
CA LEU A 158 -7.56 -13.52 -15.14
C LEU A 158 -8.97 -13.52 -15.77
N LYS A 159 -9.94 -12.88 -15.11
CA LYS A 159 -11.30 -12.73 -15.65
C LYS A 159 -11.32 -11.94 -16.96
N GLN A 160 -10.54 -10.86 -17.04
CA GLN A 160 -10.40 -10.07 -18.26
C GLN A 160 -9.72 -10.87 -19.39
N ASN A 161 -8.66 -11.60 -19.06
CA ASN A 161 -7.96 -12.47 -20.00
C ASN A 161 -8.85 -13.62 -20.51
N TYR A 162 -9.66 -14.21 -19.63
CA TYR A 162 -10.62 -15.25 -20.01
C TYR A 162 -11.67 -14.70 -20.97
N ASN A 163 -12.30 -13.58 -20.65
CA ASN A 163 -13.32 -12.97 -21.49
C ASN A 163 -12.78 -12.58 -22.87
N SER A 164 -11.58 -11.97 -22.93
CA SER A 164 -10.95 -11.60 -24.20
C SER A 164 -10.56 -12.82 -25.05
N LYS A 165 -10.04 -13.89 -24.43
CA LYS A 165 -9.77 -15.14 -25.15
C LYS A 165 -11.06 -15.78 -25.66
N SER A 166 -12.09 -15.86 -24.83
CA SER A 166 -13.40 -16.41 -25.18
C SER A 166 -14.01 -15.70 -26.39
N MET A 167 -14.01 -14.35 -26.38
CA MET A 167 -14.47 -13.55 -27.52
C MET A 167 -13.68 -13.85 -28.81
N LYS A 168 -12.35 -13.94 -28.73
CA LYS A 168 -11.51 -14.30 -29.89
C LYS A 168 -11.80 -15.71 -30.42
N PHE A 169 -12.06 -16.68 -29.54
CA PHE A 169 -12.46 -18.02 -29.96
C PHE A 169 -13.83 -18.01 -30.64
N LEU A 170 -14.77 -17.22 -30.12
CA LEU A 170 -16.10 -17.07 -30.71
C LEU A 170 -16.04 -16.38 -32.10
N GLU A 171 -15.23 -15.33 -32.23
CA GLU A 171 -14.94 -14.68 -33.52
C GLU A 171 -14.27 -15.64 -34.51
N LYS A 172 -13.34 -16.48 -34.04
CA LYS A 172 -12.72 -17.51 -34.87
C LYS A 172 -13.72 -18.57 -35.32
N GLU A 173 -14.56 -19.06 -34.43
CA GLU A 173 -15.55 -20.11 -34.75
C GLU A 173 -16.65 -19.57 -35.69
N THR A 174 -17.12 -18.33 -35.47
CA THR A 174 -18.06 -17.67 -36.38
C THR A 174 -17.46 -17.41 -37.75
N THR A 175 -16.20 -16.95 -37.82
CA THR A 175 -15.52 -16.78 -39.10
C THR A 175 -15.32 -18.12 -39.81
N GLU A 176 -14.94 -19.18 -39.10
CA GLU A 176 -14.81 -20.54 -39.67
C GLU A 176 -16.14 -21.11 -40.18
N LYS A 177 -17.25 -20.89 -39.47
CA LYS A 177 -18.59 -21.29 -39.92
C LYS A 177 -19.09 -20.52 -41.15
N MET A 178 -18.56 -19.32 -41.41
CA MET A 178 -18.92 -18.51 -42.58
C MET A 178 -18.10 -18.87 -43.84
N LEU A 179 -17.08 -19.73 -43.72
CA LEU A 179 -16.28 -20.19 -44.86
C LEU A 179 -17.08 -21.17 -45.72
N LEU A 180 -16.91 -21.07 -47.04
CA LEU A 180 -17.50 -22.01 -47.98
C LEU A 180 -16.68 -23.30 -48.06
N ALA A 181 -17.35 -24.45 -48.18
CA ALA A 181 -16.68 -25.68 -48.60
C ALA A 181 -16.22 -25.55 -50.06
N TRP A 182 -15.11 -26.18 -50.44
CA TRP A 182 -14.54 -26.10 -51.80
C TRP A 182 -15.52 -26.52 -52.91
N GLU A 183 -16.45 -27.42 -52.58
CA GLU A 183 -17.48 -27.92 -53.47
C GLU A 183 -18.53 -26.84 -53.81
N ASP A 184 -18.83 -25.95 -52.85
CA ASP A 184 -19.84 -24.89 -52.96
C ASP A 184 -19.37 -23.62 -53.68
N PHE A 185 -18.10 -23.57 -54.09
CA PHE A 185 -17.54 -22.41 -54.77
C PHE A 185 -18.22 -22.22 -56.13
N LYS A 186 -18.89 -21.08 -56.30
CA LYS A 186 -19.60 -20.72 -57.53
C LYS A 186 -18.64 -20.37 -58.67
N GLY A 187 -19.13 -20.40 -59.90
CA GLY A 187 -18.35 -19.93 -61.05
C GLY A 187 -18.11 -18.41 -61.02
N ILE A 188 -17.03 -17.93 -61.63
CA ILE A 188 -16.64 -16.51 -61.65
C ILE A 188 -17.79 -15.60 -62.09
N LYS A 189 -18.53 -15.99 -63.14
CA LYS A 189 -19.67 -15.21 -63.65
C LYS A 189 -20.77 -15.06 -62.59
N GLU A 190 -21.07 -16.11 -61.85
CA GLU A 190 -22.08 -16.08 -60.78
C GLU A 190 -21.61 -15.26 -59.58
N GLN A 191 -20.34 -15.39 -59.20
CA GLN A 191 -19.72 -14.55 -58.15
C GLN A 191 -19.83 -13.06 -58.52
N LEU A 192 -19.44 -12.68 -59.75
CA LEU A 192 -19.52 -11.28 -60.21
C LEU A 192 -20.96 -10.76 -60.34
N VAL A 193 -21.91 -11.61 -60.73
CA VAL A 193 -23.34 -11.25 -60.77
C VAL A 193 -23.88 -10.99 -59.36
N SER A 194 -23.49 -11.80 -58.38
CA SER A 194 -23.91 -11.62 -56.99
C SER A 194 -23.41 -10.31 -56.37
N LEU A 195 -22.27 -9.81 -56.85
CA LEU A 195 -21.64 -8.56 -56.40
C LEU A 195 -21.92 -7.36 -57.34
N LYS A 196 -22.85 -7.48 -58.29
CA LYS A 196 -23.11 -6.46 -59.33
C LYS A 196 -23.49 -5.08 -58.78
N MET A 197 -23.99 -5.00 -57.53
CA MET A 197 -24.33 -3.74 -56.87
C MET A 197 -23.09 -2.90 -56.49
N TYR A 198 -21.90 -3.51 -56.44
CA TYR A 198 -20.67 -2.83 -56.06
C TYR A 198 -19.86 -2.42 -57.30
N SER A 199 -19.26 -1.23 -57.23
CA SER A 199 -18.47 -0.68 -58.34
C SER A 199 -17.10 -1.36 -58.50
N LYS A 200 -16.50 -1.83 -57.39
CA LYS A 200 -15.20 -2.52 -57.34
C LYS A 200 -15.36 -3.87 -56.67
N VAL A 201 -15.12 -4.94 -57.42
CA VAL A 201 -15.32 -6.31 -56.95
C VAL A 201 -14.12 -7.18 -57.29
N ALA A 202 -13.83 -8.14 -56.42
CA ALA A 202 -12.82 -9.17 -56.64
C ALA A 202 -13.41 -10.55 -56.37
N ALA A 203 -13.20 -11.47 -57.30
CA ALA A 203 -13.70 -12.83 -57.31
C ALA A 203 -12.54 -13.83 -57.38
N TYR A 204 -12.77 -15.06 -56.95
CA TYR A 204 -11.77 -16.13 -57.00
C TYR A 204 -12.16 -17.22 -57.98
N ASP A 205 -11.24 -17.59 -58.85
CA ASP A 205 -11.40 -18.77 -59.70
C ASP A 205 -10.71 -20.00 -59.08
N LYS A 206 -11.35 -21.17 -59.22
CA LYS A 206 -10.83 -22.47 -58.75
C LYS A 206 -9.47 -22.80 -59.36
N SER A 207 -9.11 -22.21 -60.50
CA SER A 207 -7.80 -22.33 -61.14
C SER A 207 -6.65 -21.60 -60.40
N GLY A 208 -6.93 -20.91 -59.29
CA GLY A 208 -5.91 -20.20 -58.51
C GLY A 208 -5.68 -18.76 -58.93
N VAL A 209 -6.64 -18.17 -59.64
CA VAL A 209 -6.57 -16.86 -60.28
C VAL A 209 -7.57 -15.91 -59.61
N ILE A 210 -7.22 -14.62 -59.48
CA ILE A 210 -8.14 -13.60 -58.95
C ILE A 210 -8.68 -12.78 -60.11
N VAL A 211 -9.99 -12.57 -60.15
CA VAL A 211 -10.63 -11.72 -61.14
C VAL A 211 -11.11 -10.44 -60.48
N ILE A 212 -10.68 -9.29 -60.97
CA ILE A 212 -11.12 -7.99 -60.47
C ILE A 212 -11.92 -7.23 -61.53
N LYS A 213 -13.00 -6.59 -61.11
CA LYS A 213 -13.83 -5.73 -61.96
C LYS A 213 -14.03 -4.39 -61.27
N PHE A 214 -13.78 -3.32 -62.01
CA PHE A 214 -13.82 -1.95 -61.52
C PHE A 214 -14.14 -0.97 -62.66
N PRO A 215 -14.53 0.29 -62.39
CA PRO A 215 -14.90 1.25 -63.43
C PRO A 215 -13.72 1.61 -64.33
N ALA A 216 -13.98 1.88 -65.61
CA ALA A 216 -12.92 2.24 -66.57
C ALA A 216 -12.18 3.55 -66.25
N THR A 217 -12.75 4.38 -65.37
CA THR A 217 -12.15 5.63 -64.86
C THR A 217 -11.16 5.41 -63.72
N ASP A 218 -10.99 4.16 -63.25
CA ASP A 218 -10.10 3.86 -62.14
C ASP A 218 -8.62 3.96 -62.54
N PHE A 219 -7.78 4.41 -61.61
CA PHE A 219 -6.34 4.53 -61.80
C PHE A 219 -5.67 3.18 -62.11
N LEU A 220 -6.25 2.06 -61.65
CA LEU A 220 -5.75 0.72 -61.93
C LEU A 220 -5.87 0.33 -63.42
N THR A 221 -6.67 1.04 -64.21
CA THR A 221 -6.85 0.74 -65.64
C THR A 221 -5.55 0.85 -66.43
N GLN A 222 -4.75 1.89 -66.17
CA GLN A 222 -3.47 2.11 -66.87
C GLN A 222 -2.44 1.05 -66.47
N GLU A 223 -2.38 0.71 -65.20
CA GLU A 223 -1.50 -0.33 -64.65
C GLU A 223 -1.86 -1.73 -65.17
N CYS A 224 -3.14 -2.07 -65.25
CA CYS A 224 -3.56 -3.39 -65.73
C CYS A 224 -3.33 -3.55 -67.25
N ARG A 225 -3.40 -2.44 -68.02
CA ARG A 225 -3.06 -2.43 -69.45
C ARG A 225 -1.58 -2.65 -69.72
N ALA A 226 -0.69 -2.31 -68.79
CA ALA A 226 0.75 -2.56 -68.90
C ALA A 226 1.12 -4.06 -68.80
N GLY A 227 0.16 -4.94 -68.47
CA GLY A 227 0.31 -6.40 -68.46
C GLY A 227 1.00 -6.97 -67.21
N VAL A 228 1.75 -6.16 -66.47
CA VAL A 228 2.32 -6.49 -65.15
C VAL A 228 2.14 -5.29 -64.23
N SER A 229 1.26 -5.41 -63.24
CA SER A 229 1.04 -4.34 -62.27
C SER A 229 2.02 -4.44 -61.11
N ARG A 230 2.74 -3.35 -60.83
CA ARG A 230 3.66 -3.28 -59.67
C ARG A 230 2.90 -3.22 -58.35
N TYR A 231 1.73 -2.59 -58.35
CA TYR A 231 0.87 -2.46 -57.17
C TYR A 231 0.21 -3.79 -56.81
N LEU A 232 -0.36 -4.48 -57.80
CA LEU A 232 -1.01 -5.77 -57.58
C LEU A 232 -0.01 -6.94 -57.50
N LYS A 233 1.26 -6.71 -57.86
CA LYS A 233 2.34 -7.72 -57.89
C LYS A 233 1.93 -9.01 -58.63
N ALA A 234 1.16 -8.83 -59.71
CA ALA A 234 0.57 -9.89 -60.50
C ALA A 234 0.62 -9.52 -61.99
N LYS A 235 0.58 -10.55 -62.83
CA LYS A 235 0.33 -10.40 -64.27
C LYS A 235 -1.15 -10.13 -64.47
N THR A 236 -1.47 -9.18 -65.34
CA THR A 236 -2.84 -8.70 -65.57
C THR A 236 -3.23 -8.94 -67.02
N VAL A 237 -4.33 -9.66 -67.24
CA VAL A 237 -4.88 -9.93 -68.58
C VAL A 237 -6.35 -9.54 -68.57
N PHE A 238 -6.81 -8.81 -69.59
CA PHE A 238 -8.23 -8.50 -69.71
C PHE A 238 -8.96 -9.66 -70.38
N ASP A 239 -9.97 -10.21 -69.71
CA ASP A 239 -10.85 -11.20 -70.29
C ASP A 239 -12.12 -10.53 -70.82
N TYR A 240 -12.24 -10.52 -72.14
CA TYR A 240 -13.36 -9.92 -72.86
C TYR A 240 -14.69 -10.67 -72.66
N SER A 241 -14.65 -11.95 -72.30
CA SER A 241 -15.85 -12.79 -72.13
C SER A 241 -16.62 -12.48 -70.83
N ILE A 242 -15.90 -12.05 -69.80
CA ILE A 242 -16.45 -11.66 -68.49
C ILE A 242 -16.33 -10.16 -68.22
N GLN A 243 -15.67 -9.42 -69.13
CA GLN A 243 -15.38 -7.99 -69.02
C GLN A 243 -14.72 -7.62 -67.68
N ALA A 244 -13.67 -8.36 -67.34
CA ALA A 244 -12.96 -8.20 -66.08
C ALA A 244 -11.45 -8.45 -66.26
N TRP A 245 -10.67 -7.96 -65.32
CA TRP A 245 -9.22 -8.15 -65.29
C TRP A 245 -8.88 -9.41 -64.51
N VAL A 246 -8.08 -10.27 -65.12
CA VAL A 246 -7.62 -11.53 -64.58
C VAL A 246 -6.20 -11.35 -64.07
N LEU A 247 -5.98 -11.62 -62.78
CA LEU A 247 -4.71 -11.52 -62.08
C LEU A 247 -4.12 -12.91 -61.87
N SER A 248 -2.90 -13.14 -62.37
CA SER A 248 -2.19 -14.42 -62.24
C SER A 248 -0.70 -14.22 -61.92
N GLY A 249 0.02 -15.32 -61.62
CA GLY A 249 1.47 -15.28 -61.38
C GLY A 249 1.87 -14.49 -60.12
N PHE A 250 1.06 -14.55 -59.07
CA PHE A 250 1.32 -13.87 -57.80
C PHE A 250 2.62 -14.35 -57.17
N ARG A 251 3.48 -13.41 -56.72
CA ARG A 251 4.58 -13.73 -55.80
C ARG A 251 4.09 -13.92 -54.36
N ASP A 252 3.08 -13.14 -53.97
CA ASP A 252 2.47 -13.15 -52.65
C ASP A 252 1.03 -12.64 -52.78
N ILE A 253 0.07 -13.57 -52.78
CA ILE A 253 -1.35 -13.26 -53.00
C ILE A 253 -1.92 -12.39 -51.87
N LEU A 254 -1.40 -12.50 -50.65
CA LEU A 254 -1.95 -11.78 -49.49
C LEU A 254 -1.67 -10.29 -49.62
N LYS A 255 -0.50 -9.90 -50.11
CA LYS A 255 -0.18 -8.50 -50.39
C LYS A 255 -1.08 -7.90 -51.48
N THR A 256 -1.43 -8.68 -52.50
CA THR A 256 -2.38 -8.25 -53.53
C THR A 256 -3.78 -8.05 -52.93
N LEU A 257 -4.23 -8.97 -52.06
CA LEU A 257 -5.51 -8.87 -51.38
C LEU A 257 -5.55 -7.68 -50.41
N ASP A 258 -4.51 -7.45 -49.62
CA ASP A 258 -4.42 -6.30 -48.72
C ASP A 258 -4.48 -4.97 -49.50
N PHE A 259 -3.84 -4.91 -50.67
CA PHE A 259 -3.94 -3.74 -51.55
C PHE A 259 -5.36 -3.54 -52.08
N LEU A 260 -6.03 -4.60 -52.54
CA LEU A 260 -7.41 -4.51 -53.02
C LEU A 260 -8.37 -4.08 -51.90
N GLN A 261 -8.19 -4.60 -50.68
CA GLN A 261 -8.98 -4.23 -49.50
C GLN A 261 -8.79 -2.76 -49.13
N ARG A 262 -7.53 -2.26 -49.12
CA ARG A 262 -7.23 -0.83 -48.89
C ARG A 262 -7.87 0.08 -49.94
N ASN A 263 -8.01 -0.42 -51.18
CA ASN A 263 -8.66 0.30 -52.29
C ASN A 263 -10.18 0.06 -52.39
N LYS A 264 -10.79 -0.45 -51.31
CA LYS A 264 -12.25 -0.65 -51.17
C LYS A 264 -12.85 -1.60 -52.21
N PHE A 265 -12.11 -2.62 -52.65
CA PHE A 265 -12.70 -3.73 -53.40
C PHE A 265 -13.51 -4.63 -52.47
N VAL A 266 -14.71 -5.01 -52.90
CA VAL A 266 -15.55 -5.99 -52.22
C VAL A 266 -15.17 -7.39 -52.70
N PHE A 267 -14.94 -8.32 -51.78
CA PHE A 267 -14.54 -9.68 -52.11
C PHE A 267 -15.75 -10.61 -52.19
N SER A 268 -15.71 -11.55 -53.13
CA SER A 268 -16.60 -12.71 -53.12
C SER A 268 -16.33 -13.58 -51.89
N LYS A 269 -17.34 -14.29 -51.38
CA LYS A 269 -17.19 -15.23 -50.25
C LYS A 269 -16.11 -16.29 -50.52
N GLU A 270 -15.95 -16.70 -51.77
CA GLU A 270 -14.92 -17.64 -52.23
C GLU A 270 -13.51 -17.06 -52.06
N LEU A 271 -13.30 -15.81 -52.49
CA LEU A 271 -12.03 -15.10 -52.31
C LEU A 271 -11.72 -14.83 -50.84
N GLU A 272 -12.73 -14.47 -50.03
CA GLU A 272 -12.58 -14.33 -48.57
C GLU A 272 -12.17 -15.64 -47.91
N THR A 273 -12.77 -16.76 -48.34
CA THR A 273 -12.45 -18.10 -47.85
C THR A 273 -10.99 -18.47 -48.16
N ILE A 274 -10.53 -18.21 -49.38
CA ILE A 274 -9.13 -18.47 -49.77
C ILE A 274 -8.15 -17.55 -49.05
N ALA A 275 -8.50 -16.28 -48.88
CA ALA A 275 -7.69 -15.32 -48.11
C ALA A 275 -7.49 -15.80 -46.67
N TYR A 276 -8.57 -16.28 -46.04
CA TYR A 276 -8.54 -16.83 -44.69
C TYR A 276 -7.67 -18.09 -44.59
N LEU A 277 -7.89 -19.08 -45.47
CA LEU A 277 -7.12 -20.33 -45.49
C LEU A 277 -5.62 -20.10 -45.74
N ARG A 278 -5.26 -19.13 -46.58
CA ARG A 278 -3.85 -18.78 -46.82
C ARG A 278 -3.21 -18.01 -45.66
N ARG A 279 -3.98 -17.17 -44.95
CA ARG A 279 -3.50 -16.50 -43.73
C ARG A 279 -3.28 -17.48 -42.57
N GLN A 280 -4.04 -18.57 -42.48
CA GLN A 280 -3.81 -19.63 -41.49
C GLN A 280 -2.57 -20.51 -41.79
N LYS A 281 -2.18 -20.65 -43.07
CA LYS A 281 -1.05 -21.50 -43.50
C LYS A 281 0.30 -20.77 -43.55
N SER A 282 0.31 -19.43 -43.45
CA SER A 282 1.51 -18.59 -43.44
C SER A 282 2.01 -18.35 -42.03
#